data_AF-A0A933QKL0-F1
#
_entry.id   AF-A0A933QKL0-F1
#
_cell.length_a   1.000
_cell.length_b   1.000
_cell.length_c   1.000
_cell.angle_alpha   90.00
_cell.angle_beta   90.00
_cell.angle_gamma   90.00
#
_symmetry.space_group_name_H-M   'P 1'
#
loop_
_entity.id
_entity.type
_entity.pdbx_description
1 polymer ?
#
loop_
_entity_poly.entity_id
_entity_poly.type
_entity_poly.pdbx_seq_one_letter_code
_entity_poly.pdbx_strand_id
1 'polypeptide(L)'
;MQFRNLAARFALGLVLLSGALACRITDEFIASSAPTPTRTRTPRPTFTPIPLPTETFTPVPTVPPPPTSAPVPTRTPTRRPATAVPRPPTAVPVVVQPTAVPGPTSSPYQWHANPPGCEHAGGVFVKARVYGDKNNPDSGMEGVKVVLGGKDGGRFDIPPVTTSWDGTYSFTLSADGAPPFKGTVYVWLIDGSGNRMSDIGGPINFNGLGPDNGGCWHGWVDFWR
;
A
#
# COMPACT_ATOMS: atom_id res chain seq x y z
N MET A 1 -76.47 14.68 32.19
CA MET A 1 -75.35 14.50 31.23
C MET A 1 -74.02 14.27 31.97
N GLN A 2 -73.89 13.22 32.79
CA GLN A 2 -72.65 12.94 33.55
C GLN A 2 -72.05 11.53 33.27
N PHE A 3 -72.81 10.61 32.68
CA PHE A 3 -72.33 9.24 32.43
C PHE A 3 -71.37 9.10 31.23
N ARG A 4 -71.38 10.04 30.26
CA ARG A 4 -70.51 9.96 29.06
C ARG A 4 -69.03 10.23 29.38
N ASN A 5 -68.75 11.03 30.40
CA ASN A 5 -67.37 11.37 30.79
C ASN A 5 -66.71 10.28 31.65
N LEU A 6 -67.50 9.41 32.29
CA LEU A 6 -66.98 8.30 33.09
C LEU A 6 -66.46 7.16 32.19
N ALA A 7 -67.21 6.84 31.13
CA ALA A 7 -66.81 5.80 30.17
C ALA A 7 -65.52 6.14 29.43
N ALA A 8 -65.33 7.41 29.04
CA ALA A 8 -64.12 7.86 28.36
C ALA A 8 -62.87 7.77 29.28
N ARG A 9 -63.02 8.02 30.58
CA ARG A 9 -61.91 7.94 31.55
C ARG A 9 -61.53 6.49 31.86
N PHE A 10 -62.50 5.59 31.92
CA PHE A 10 -62.22 4.15 32.08
C PHE A 10 -61.54 3.54 30.85
N ALA A 11 -61.97 3.91 29.64
CA ALA A 11 -61.35 3.44 28.40
C ALA A 11 -59.89 3.89 28.27
N LEU A 12 -59.59 5.15 28.61
CA LEU A 12 -58.22 5.67 28.57
C LEU A 12 -57.31 5.00 29.61
N GLY A 13 -57.84 4.74 30.81
CA GLY A 13 -57.10 4.02 31.86
C GLY A 13 -56.75 2.59 31.47
N LEU A 14 -57.66 1.89 30.78
CA LEU A 14 -57.45 0.50 30.36
C LEU A 14 -56.42 0.38 29.22
N VAL A 15 -56.37 1.34 28.30
CA VAL A 15 -55.35 1.39 27.24
C VAL A 15 -53.95 1.66 27.83
N LEU A 16 -53.83 2.57 28.78
CA LEU A 16 -52.55 2.88 29.42
C LEU A 16 -52.02 1.71 30.26
N LEU A 17 -52.89 0.98 30.95
CA LEU A 17 -52.50 -0.21 31.73
C LEU A 17 -52.05 -1.36 30.81
N SER A 18 -52.68 -1.51 29.64
CA SER A 18 -52.31 -2.52 28.64
C SER A 18 -50.93 -2.28 28.03
N GLY A 19 -50.61 -1.01 27.74
CA GLY A 19 -49.29 -0.63 27.18
C GLY A 19 -48.14 -0.83 28.17
N ALA A 20 -48.36 -0.54 29.46
CA ALA A 20 -47.35 -0.73 30.49
C ALA A 20 -47.06 -2.22 30.78
N LEU A 21 -48.07 -3.10 30.63
CA LEU A 21 -47.89 -4.54 30.82
C LEU A 21 -47.12 -5.18 29.64
N ALA A 22 -47.35 -4.71 28.40
CA ALA A 22 -46.65 -5.23 27.22
C ALA A 22 -45.14 -4.93 27.20
N CYS A 23 -44.68 -3.83 27.81
CA CYS A 23 -43.25 -3.50 27.87
C CYS A 23 -42.45 -4.29 28.92
N ARG A 24 -43.08 -5.04 29.83
CA ARG A 24 -42.36 -5.84 30.84
C ARG A 24 -42.17 -7.31 30.48
N ILE A 25 -42.82 -7.81 29.44
CA ILE A 25 -42.73 -9.22 29.01
C ILE A 25 -41.70 -9.48 27.91
N THR A 26 -41.06 -8.44 27.37
CA THR A 26 -40.03 -8.60 26.32
C THR A 26 -38.61 -8.85 26.85
N ASP A 27 -38.35 -8.62 28.14
CA ASP A 27 -37.00 -8.82 28.72
C ASP A 27 -36.74 -10.25 29.23
N GLU A 28 -37.78 -11.04 29.57
CA GLU A 28 -37.57 -12.38 30.14
C GLU A 28 -37.43 -13.51 29.10
N PHE A 29 -37.70 -13.26 27.81
CA PHE A 29 -37.67 -14.32 26.78
C PHE A 29 -36.35 -14.46 25.98
N ILE A 30 -35.33 -13.63 26.23
CA ILE A 30 -34.01 -13.73 25.55
C ILE A 30 -32.92 -14.28 26.50
N ALA A 31 -33.30 -15.11 27.47
CA ALA A 31 -32.38 -15.66 28.46
C ALA A 31 -32.31 -17.20 28.45
N SER A 32 -32.32 -17.89 27.29
CA SER A 32 -31.86 -19.29 27.26
C SER A 32 -31.63 -19.85 25.86
N SER A 33 -30.59 -19.36 25.17
CA SER A 33 -29.90 -20.19 24.18
C SER A 33 -28.41 -20.01 24.38
N ALA A 34 -27.89 -20.61 25.45
CA ALA A 34 -26.46 -20.74 25.61
C ALA A 34 -25.94 -21.56 24.41
N PRO A 35 -25.06 -21.00 23.55
CA PRO A 35 -24.56 -21.72 22.40
C PRO A 35 -23.84 -22.97 22.90
N THR A 36 -24.30 -24.14 22.43
CA THR A 36 -23.60 -25.39 22.72
C THR A 36 -22.20 -25.27 22.12
N PRO A 37 -21.12 -25.46 22.89
CA PRO A 37 -19.77 -25.33 22.35
C PRO A 37 -19.56 -26.38 21.27
N THR A 38 -19.54 -25.93 20.01
CA THR A 38 -19.20 -26.78 18.87
C THR A 38 -17.78 -27.26 19.06
N ARG A 39 -17.56 -28.59 19.06
CA ARG A 39 -16.21 -29.17 19.15
C ARG A 39 -15.36 -28.65 17.99
N THR A 40 -14.45 -27.74 18.28
CA THR A 40 -13.46 -27.27 17.33
C THR A 40 -12.54 -28.43 16.97
N ARG A 41 -12.55 -28.87 15.72
CA ARG A 41 -11.55 -29.85 15.24
C ARG A 41 -10.17 -29.21 15.34
N THR A 42 -9.32 -29.77 16.18
CA THR A 42 -7.89 -29.43 16.19
C THR A 42 -7.31 -29.83 14.83
N PRO A 43 -6.76 -28.89 14.04
CA PRO A 43 -6.16 -29.24 12.76
C PRO A 43 -5.00 -30.21 13.00
N ARG A 44 -4.98 -31.31 12.24
CA ARG A 44 -3.86 -32.24 12.25
C ARG A 44 -2.63 -31.48 11.73
N PRO A 45 -1.47 -31.55 12.41
CA PRO A 45 -0.26 -30.91 11.91
C PRO A 45 0.06 -31.45 10.52
N THR A 46 0.10 -30.55 9.54
CA THR A 46 0.55 -30.85 8.19
C THR A 46 2.06 -30.98 8.23
N PHE A 47 2.61 -32.09 7.72
CA PHE A 47 4.04 -32.23 7.57
C PHE A 47 4.53 -31.19 6.57
N THR A 48 5.34 -30.23 7.05
CA THR A 48 6.06 -29.30 6.19
C THR A 48 7.16 -30.07 5.48
N PRO A 49 7.19 -30.12 4.13
CA PRO A 49 8.27 -30.76 3.41
C PRO A 49 9.59 -30.06 3.70
N ILE A 50 10.64 -30.84 3.95
CA ILE A 50 12.01 -30.35 4.14
C ILE A 50 12.48 -29.82 2.77
N PRO A 51 12.98 -28.57 2.67
CA PRO A 51 13.49 -28.05 1.42
C PRO A 51 14.69 -28.89 0.95
N LEU A 52 14.71 -29.22 -0.35
CA LEU A 52 15.85 -29.87 -0.97
C LEU A 52 17.07 -28.93 -0.88
N PRO A 53 18.28 -29.44 -0.58
CA PRO A 53 19.48 -28.61 -0.60
C PRO A 53 19.63 -27.94 -1.97
N THR A 54 19.70 -26.61 -1.97
CA THR A 54 20.00 -25.83 -3.17
C THR A 54 21.47 -26.00 -3.51
N GLU A 55 21.75 -26.56 -4.69
CA GLU A 55 23.09 -26.62 -5.27
C GLU A 55 23.69 -25.21 -5.33
N THR A 56 24.66 -24.94 -4.47
CA THR A 56 25.39 -23.67 -4.47
C THR A 56 26.45 -23.75 -5.54
N PHE A 57 26.22 -23.05 -6.66
CA PHE A 57 27.23 -22.91 -7.70
C PHE A 57 28.48 -22.24 -7.12
N THR A 58 29.60 -22.95 -7.17
CA THR A 58 30.90 -22.36 -6.82
C THR A 58 31.26 -21.33 -7.90
N PRO A 59 31.55 -20.06 -7.53
CA PRO A 59 31.88 -19.05 -8.52
C PRO A 59 33.17 -19.44 -9.27
N VAL A 60 33.12 -19.35 -10.59
CA VAL A 60 34.32 -19.53 -11.43
C VAL A 60 35.23 -18.32 -11.19
N PRO A 61 36.54 -18.53 -10.95
CA PRO A 61 37.48 -17.44 -10.73
C PRO A 61 37.54 -16.52 -11.97
N THR A 62 37.22 -15.25 -11.76
CA THR A 62 37.34 -14.20 -12.78
C THR A 62 38.82 -13.93 -13.06
N VAL A 63 39.24 -14.09 -14.31
CA VAL A 63 40.59 -13.73 -14.74
C VAL A 63 40.77 -12.20 -14.62
N PRO A 64 41.81 -11.72 -13.93
CA PRO A 64 42.06 -10.29 -13.81
C PRO A 64 42.34 -9.65 -15.17
N PRO A 65 41.90 -8.40 -15.41
CA PRO A 65 42.16 -7.72 -16.66
C PRO A 65 43.66 -7.49 -16.88
N PRO A 66 44.12 -7.44 -18.14
CA PRO A 66 45.51 -7.15 -18.46
C PRO A 66 45.92 -5.75 -17.96
N PRO A 67 47.19 -5.54 -17.59
CA PRO A 67 47.68 -4.26 -17.10
C PRO A 67 47.51 -3.17 -18.15
N THR A 68 46.90 -2.06 -17.74
CA THR A 68 46.78 -0.83 -18.54
C THR A 68 48.17 -0.28 -18.83
N SER A 69 48.49 -0.09 -20.11
CA SER A 69 49.76 0.48 -20.57
C SER A 69 50.00 1.87 -19.96
N ALA A 70 51.23 2.09 -19.49
CA ALA A 70 51.66 3.32 -18.84
C ALA A 70 51.46 4.56 -19.71
N PRO A 71 51.08 5.71 -19.13
CA PRO A 71 50.87 6.95 -19.88
C PRO A 71 52.18 7.44 -20.51
N VAL A 72 52.08 7.85 -21.77
CA VAL A 72 53.16 8.49 -22.54
C VAL A 72 53.50 9.85 -21.89
N PRO A 73 54.78 10.21 -21.70
CA PRO A 73 55.16 11.49 -21.10
C PRO A 73 54.73 12.67 -21.98
N THR A 74 53.87 13.52 -21.41
CA THR A 74 53.42 14.79 -22.00
C THR A 74 54.58 15.79 -22.06
N ARG A 75 54.82 16.36 -23.23
CA ARG A 75 55.86 17.40 -23.44
C ARG A 75 55.55 18.67 -22.66
N THR A 76 56.59 19.25 -22.07
CA THR A 76 56.61 20.49 -21.29
C THR A 76 56.15 21.69 -22.14
N PRO A 77 55.18 22.51 -21.69
CA PRO A 77 54.72 23.68 -22.44
C PRO A 77 55.70 24.87 -22.32
N THR A 78 55.96 25.50 -23.47
CA THR A 78 56.72 26.76 -23.60
C THR A 78 55.98 27.92 -22.95
N ARG A 79 56.70 28.74 -22.18
CA ARG A 79 56.20 29.89 -21.42
C ARG A 79 55.62 30.95 -22.37
N ARG A 80 54.31 31.22 -22.27
CA ARG A 80 53.60 32.30 -22.98
C ARG A 80 53.54 33.57 -22.10
N PRO A 81 53.74 34.79 -22.63
CA PRO A 81 53.65 36.02 -21.85
C PRO A 81 52.24 36.24 -21.29
N ALA A 82 52.19 36.76 -20.06
CA ALA A 82 50.96 37.01 -19.32
C ALA A 82 50.23 38.25 -19.86
N THR A 83 49.01 38.04 -20.36
CA THR A 83 47.97 39.08 -20.39
C THR A 83 46.80 38.51 -19.59
N ALA A 84 46.63 38.99 -18.36
CA ALA A 84 45.54 38.57 -17.49
C ALA A 84 44.23 39.20 -17.98
N VAL A 85 43.47 38.42 -18.76
CA VAL A 85 42.05 38.70 -18.99
C VAL A 85 41.27 38.02 -17.84
N PRO A 86 40.35 38.70 -17.15
CA PRO A 86 39.52 38.09 -16.12
C PRO A 86 38.81 36.87 -16.67
N ARG A 87 39.05 35.71 -16.06
CA ARG A 87 38.38 34.47 -16.45
C ARG A 87 36.89 34.62 -16.10
N PRO A 88 35.97 34.40 -17.05
CA PRO A 88 34.56 34.32 -16.74
C PRO A 88 34.35 33.29 -15.62
N PRO A 89 33.38 33.52 -14.70
CA PRO A 89 33.08 32.56 -13.65
C PRO A 89 32.89 31.18 -14.27
N THR A 90 33.62 30.20 -13.76
CA THR A 90 33.49 28.81 -14.18
C THR A 90 32.05 28.43 -13.91
N ALA A 91 31.28 28.16 -14.98
CA ALA A 91 29.89 27.74 -14.85
C ALA A 91 29.84 26.57 -13.89
N VAL A 92 29.06 26.73 -12.81
CA VAL A 92 28.81 25.66 -11.84
C VAL A 92 28.34 24.45 -12.65
N PRO A 93 28.92 23.25 -12.45
CA PRO A 93 28.47 22.06 -13.15
C PRO A 93 26.97 21.92 -12.90
N VAL A 94 26.19 21.97 -13.97
CA VAL A 94 24.75 21.73 -13.93
C VAL A 94 24.60 20.32 -13.38
N VAL A 95 24.11 20.21 -12.15
CA VAL A 95 23.72 18.93 -11.58
C VAL A 95 22.65 18.39 -12.51
N VAL A 96 22.98 17.34 -13.26
CA VAL A 96 22.05 16.71 -14.19
C VAL A 96 20.96 16.11 -13.33
N GLN A 97 19.80 16.77 -13.29
CA GLN A 97 18.65 16.27 -12.55
C GLN A 97 18.30 14.88 -13.12
N PRO A 98 18.10 13.85 -12.28
CA PRO A 98 17.73 12.52 -12.74
C PRO A 98 16.56 12.62 -13.71
N THR A 99 16.76 12.13 -14.93
CA THR A 99 15.72 12.14 -15.96
C THR A 99 14.60 11.21 -15.49
N ALA A 100 13.38 11.74 -15.38
CA ALA A 100 12.22 10.95 -14.99
C ALA A 100 12.07 9.73 -15.91
N VAL A 101 11.69 8.59 -15.34
CA VAL A 101 11.53 7.35 -16.12
C VAL A 101 10.39 7.56 -17.13
N PRO A 102 10.63 7.35 -18.45
CA PRO A 102 9.60 7.54 -19.47
C PRO A 102 8.32 6.78 -19.14
N GLY A 103 7.18 7.43 -19.34
CA GLY A 103 5.88 6.79 -19.15
C GLY A 103 5.46 5.90 -20.30
N PRO A 104 4.43 5.05 -20.09
CA PRO A 104 3.82 4.33 -21.19
C PRO A 104 3.24 5.34 -22.20
N THR A 105 3.39 5.04 -23.49
CA THR A 105 2.82 5.87 -24.57
C THR A 105 1.28 5.91 -24.53
N SER A 106 0.66 4.86 -23.98
CA SER A 106 -0.74 4.85 -23.54
C SER A 106 -0.90 3.90 -22.35
N SER A 107 -1.46 4.37 -21.24
CA SER A 107 -1.86 3.49 -20.13
C SER A 107 -3.26 2.93 -20.40
N PRO A 108 -3.44 1.61 -20.55
CA PRO A 108 -4.77 1.00 -20.58
C PRO A 108 -5.41 0.95 -19.19
N TYR A 109 -4.69 1.37 -18.14
CA TYR A 109 -5.17 1.38 -16.77
C TYR A 109 -5.50 2.79 -16.33
N GLN A 110 -6.71 2.95 -15.82
CA GLN A 110 -7.09 4.06 -14.96
C GLN A 110 -6.78 3.71 -13.51
N TRP A 111 -6.74 4.73 -12.66
CA TRP A 111 -6.48 4.53 -11.23
C TRP A 111 -7.25 5.51 -10.36
N HIS A 112 -7.47 5.12 -9.10
CA HIS A 112 -8.03 5.96 -8.06
C HIS A 112 -7.23 5.79 -6.79
N ALA A 113 -6.62 6.89 -6.33
CA ALA A 113 -6.09 6.94 -4.99
C ALA A 113 -7.23 7.30 -4.06
N ASN A 114 -7.67 6.34 -3.24
CA ASN A 114 -8.56 6.66 -2.15
C ASN A 114 -7.70 7.24 -1.03
N PRO A 115 -7.92 8.51 -0.63
CA PRO A 115 -7.20 9.09 0.49
C PRO A 115 -7.37 8.19 1.72
N PRO A 116 -6.34 8.08 2.57
CA PRO A 116 -6.29 7.07 3.63
C PRO A 116 -7.55 7.17 4.51
N GLY A 117 -8.34 6.11 4.50
CA GLY A 117 -9.29 5.85 5.57
C GLY A 117 -8.58 5.03 6.65
N CYS A 118 -8.04 5.70 7.66
CA CYS A 118 -8.28 5.38 9.08
C CYS A 118 -7.34 6.12 10.05
N GLU A 119 -7.96 6.48 11.17
CA GLU A 119 -7.46 7.24 12.32
C GLU A 119 -6.60 6.35 13.25
N HIS A 120 -5.26 6.48 13.21
CA HIS A 120 -4.29 5.89 14.17
C HIS A 120 -3.80 4.45 13.85
N ALA A 121 -2.48 4.19 14.02
CA ALA A 121 -1.76 3.09 13.34
C ALA A 121 -0.64 2.38 14.13
N GLY A 122 -0.63 1.04 14.14
CA GLY A 122 0.49 0.16 14.52
C GLY A 122 1.57 0.03 13.46
N GLY A 123 1.19 -0.03 12.19
CA GLY A 123 2.06 -0.14 11.02
C GLY A 123 1.54 0.68 9.84
N VAL A 124 2.41 0.89 8.84
CA VAL A 124 2.13 1.71 7.66
C VAL A 124 2.13 0.86 6.40
N PHE A 125 0.98 0.77 5.74
CA PHE A 125 0.80 -0.05 4.56
C PHE A 125 0.21 0.73 3.38
N VAL A 126 0.52 0.26 2.17
CA VAL A 126 -0.25 0.56 0.97
C VAL A 126 -0.95 -0.72 0.55
N LYS A 127 -2.28 -0.69 0.42
CA LYS A 127 -3.09 -1.85 0.05
C LYS A 127 -4.07 -1.43 -1.02
N ALA A 128 -4.25 -2.24 -2.05
CA ALA A 128 -5.28 -1.98 -3.04
C ALA A 128 -5.53 -3.20 -3.91
N ARG A 129 -6.23 -2.98 -5.03
CA ARG A 129 -6.61 -4.02 -5.96
C ARG A 129 -6.46 -3.59 -7.41
N VAL A 130 -6.16 -4.55 -8.27
CA VAL A 130 -6.15 -4.39 -9.73
C VAL A 130 -7.34 -5.14 -10.31
N TYR A 131 -8.19 -4.43 -11.05
CA TYR A 131 -9.43 -4.95 -11.64
C TYR A 131 -9.34 -5.03 -13.16
N GLY A 132 -9.99 -6.03 -13.74
CA GLY A 132 -10.27 -6.07 -15.16
C GLY A 132 -11.43 -5.14 -15.55
N ASP A 133 -12.35 -4.89 -14.61
CA ASP A 133 -13.50 -3.99 -14.75
C ASP A 133 -13.83 -3.36 -13.39
N LYS A 134 -13.80 -2.03 -13.31
CA LYS A 134 -14.10 -1.28 -12.07
C LYS A 134 -15.48 -1.60 -11.49
N ASN A 135 -16.45 -1.93 -12.33
CA ASN A 135 -17.83 -2.15 -11.91
C ASN A 135 -18.08 -3.60 -11.47
N ASN A 136 -17.10 -4.48 -11.66
CA ASN A 136 -17.17 -5.88 -11.27
C ASN A 136 -16.09 -6.19 -10.21
N PRO A 137 -16.44 -6.24 -8.91
CA PRO A 137 -15.47 -6.52 -7.85
C PRO A 137 -14.87 -7.92 -7.91
N ASP A 138 -15.44 -8.85 -8.70
CA ASP A 138 -14.89 -10.19 -8.89
C ASP A 138 -13.88 -10.24 -10.06
N SER A 139 -13.70 -9.14 -10.79
CA SER A 139 -12.76 -9.04 -11.92
C SER A 139 -11.29 -8.87 -11.51
N GLY A 140 -10.92 -9.34 -10.32
CA GLY A 140 -9.56 -9.27 -9.80
C GLY A 140 -8.52 -9.82 -10.77
N MET A 141 -7.45 -9.06 -11.04
CA MET A 141 -6.38 -9.47 -11.93
C MET A 141 -5.22 -10.08 -11.15
N GLU A 142 -5.07 -11.40 -11.21
CA GLU A 142 -3.92 -12.13 -10.66
C GLU A 142 -2.63 -11.88 -11.45
N GLY A 143 -1.49 -11.93 -10.78
CA GLY A 143 -0.18 -11.97 -11.45
C GLY A 143 0.34 -10.62 -11.96
N VAL A 144 -0.39 -9.53 -11.71
CA VAL A 144 0.02 -8.18 -12.08
C VAL A 144 1.12 -7.71 -11.14
N LYS A 145 2.22 -7.19 -11.69
CA LYS A 145 3.32 -6.64 -10.90
C LYS A 145 3.09 -5.17 -10.60
N VAL A 146 3.22 -4.82 -9.33
CA VAL A 146 3.00 -3.47 -8.81
C VAL A 146 4.30 -2.97 -8.19
N VAL A 147 4.63 -1.70 -8.42
CA VAL A 147 5.84 -1.04 -7.91
C VAL A 147 5.43 0.18 -7.09
N LEU A 148 6.22 0.46 -6.05
CA LEU A 148 6.08 1.65 -5.21
C LEU A 148 7.32 2.56 -5.38
N GLY A 149 7.09 3.88 -5.41
CA GLY A 149 8.18 4.85 -5.52
C GLY A 149 7.74 6.32 -5.48
N GLY A 150 8.56 7.17 -6.08
CA GLY A 150 8.39 8.62 -6.14
C GLY A 150 7.52 9.10 -7.31
N LYS A 151 7.19 10.40 -7.29
CA LYS A 151 6.35 11.06 -8.29
C LYS A 151 6.92 11.03 -9.72
N ASP A 152 8.23 10.84 -9.83
CA ASP A 152 9.02 10.82 -11.06
C ASP A 152 9.13 9.42 -11.69
N GLY A 153 8.48 8.43 -11.08
CA GLY A 153 8.61 7.02 -11.48
C GLY A 153 9.90 6.38 -10.97
N GLY A 154 10.67 7.09 -10.14
CA GLY A 154 11.82 6.53 -9.44
C GLY A 154 11.36 5.48 -8.43
N ARG A 155 11.85 4.25 -8.57
CA ARG A 155 11.46 3.13 -7.72
C ARG A 155 12.21 3.18 -6.38
N PHE A 156 11.50 2.91 -5.27
CA PHE A 156 12.16 2.70 -3.98
C PHE A 156 12.82 1.33 -3.93
N ASP A 157 13.75 1.13 -3.00
CA ASP A 157 14.38 -0.18 -2.75
C ASP A 157 13.43 -1.15 -2.02
N ILE A 158 12.25 -1.33 -2.62
CA ILE A 158 11.19 -2.23 -2.20
C ILE A 158 10.91 -3.12 -3.43
N PRO A 159 10.95 -4.46 -3.28
CA PRO A 159 10.61 -5.40 -4.35
C PRO A 159 9.22 -5.11 -4.95
N PRO A 160 8.98 -5.37 -6.24
CA PRO A 160 7.63 -5.29 -6.78
C PRO A 160 6.78 -6.37 -6.12
N VAL A 161 5.52 -6.05 -5.86
CA VAL A 161 4.55 -7.02 -5.34
C VAL A 161 3.73 -7.57 -6.49
N THR A 162 3.42 -8.86 -6.45
CA THR A 162 2.53 -9.49 -7.42
C THR A 162 1.14 -9.59 -6.81
N THR A 163 0.11 -9.26 -7.59
CA THR A 163 -1.28 -9.38 -7.11
C THR A 163 -1.68 -10.83 -6.89
N SER A 164 -2.47 -11.06 -5.84
CA SER A 164 -3.07 -12.36 -5.52
C SER A 164 -4.19 -12.74 -6.51
N TRP A 165 -4.76 -13.93 -6.36
CA TRP A 165 -5.87 -14.43 -7.19
C TRP A 165 -7.07 -13.49 -7.29
N ASP A 166 -7.32 -12.71 -6.25
CA ASP A 166 -8.38 -11.72 -6.20
C ASP A 166 -7.94 -10.35 -6.74
N GLY A 167 -6.70 -10.17 -7.19
CA GLY A 167 -6.15 -8.91 -7.66
C GLY A 167 -5.61 -8.00 -6.55
N THR A 168 -5.62 -8.42 -5.29
CA THR A 168 -5.12 -7.60 -4.17
C THR A 168 -3.60 -7.58 -4.11
N TYR A 169 -3.03 -6.45 -3.66
CA TYR A 169 -1.62 -6.31 -3.35
C TYR A 169 -1.42 -5.48 -2.08
N SER A 170 -0.26 -5.66 -1.42
CA SER A 170 0.11 -4.88 -0.25
C SER A 170 1.61 -4.62 -0.17
N PHE A 171 1.98 -3.37 0.10
CA PHE A 171 3.32 -2.97 0.53
C PHE A 171 3.31 -2.67 2.03
N THR A 172 4.36 -3.11 2.71
CA THR A 172 4.65 -2.70 4.10
C THR A 172 5.74 -1.64 4.05
N LEU A 173 5.41 -0.41 4.44
CA LEU A 173 6.36 0.71 4.51
C LEU A 173 7.02 0.81 5.89
N SER A 174 6.27 0.47 6.93
CA SER A 174 6.78 0.34 8.30
C SER A 174 6.00 -0.76 9.01
N ALA A 175 6.72 -1.72 9.58
CA ALA A 175 6.13 -2.82 10.35
C ALA A 175 5.72 -2.34 11.74
N ASP A 176 4.89 -3.14 12.43
CA ASP A 176 4.47 -2.82 13.79
C ASP A 176 5.68 -2.63 14.72
N GLY A 177 5.73 -1.50 15.42
CA GLY A 177 6.82 -1.14 16.32
C GLY A 177 8.09 -0.61 15.65
N ALA A 178 8.16 -0.57 14.32
CA ALA A 178 9.21 0.15 13.61
C ALA A 178 8.93 1.67 13.59
N PRO A 179 9.94 2.52 13.36
CA PRO A 179 9.74 3.96 13.22
C PRO A 179 8.67 4.25 12.16
N PRO A 180 7.71 5.15 12.42
CA PRO A 180 6.62 5.42 11.49
C PRO A 180 7.16 6.01 10.19
N PHE A 181 6.70 5.48 9.06
CA PHE A 181 7.08 6.03 7.75
C PHE A 181 6.48 7.43 7.56
N LYS A 182 7.32 8.37 7.14
CA LYS A 182 6.92 9.74 6.78
C LYS A 182 7.28 10.02 5.33
N GLY A 183 6.32 10.50 4.56
CA GLY A 183 6.57 10.90 3.18
C GLY A 183 5.37 10.70 2.27
N THR A 184 5.58 10.97 0.99
CA THR A 184 4.58 10.74 -0.05
C THR A 184 5.06 9.60 -0.94
N VAL A 185 4.19 8.64 -1.21
CA VAL A 185 4.49 7.53 -2.14
C VAL A 185 3.49 7.49 -3.28
N TYR A 186 3.92 6.84 -4.35
CA TYR A 186 3.15 6.60 -5.55
C TYR A 186 3.30 5.15 -5.97
N VAL A 187 2.35 4.64 -6.73
CA VAL A 187 2.27 3.25 -7.16
C VAL A 187 2.03 3.18 -8.66
N TRP A 188 2.58 2.18 -9.35
CA TRP A 188 2.27 1.92 -10.76
C TRP A 188 2.45 0.44 -11.09
N LEU A 189 1.89 0.03 -12.22
CA LEU A 189 1.98 -1.33 -12.74
C LEU A 189 3.18 -1.46 -13.68
N ILE A 190 3.82 -2.63 -13.67
CA ILE A 190 4.92 -2.99 -14.59
C ILE A 190 4.66 -4.32 -15.29
N ASP A 191 5.29 -4.52 -16.45
CA ASP A 191 5.28 -5.80 -17.16
C ASP A 191 6.31 -6.80 -16.58
N GLY A 192 6.41 -7.98 -17.21
CA GLY A 192 7.39 -9.00 -16.85
C GLY A 192 8.85 -8.53 -16.97
N SER A 193 9.12 -7.55 -17.84
CA SER A 193 10.42 -6.97 -18.13
C SER A 193 10.76 -5.74 -17.28
N GLY A 194 9.83 -5.27 -16.45
CA GLY A 194 9.99 -4.10 -15.59
C GLY A 194 9.59 -2.77 -16.25
N ASN A 195 9.03 -2.79 -17.46
CA ASN A 195 8.55 -1.57 -18.11
C ASN A 195 7.22 -1.13 -17.48
N ARG A 196 7.04 0.18 -17.34
CA ARG A 196 5.82 0.75 -16.78
C ARG A 196 4.63 0.53 -17.74
N MET A 197 3.55 -0.07 -17.21
CA MET A 197 2.32 -0.36 -17.94
C MET A 197 1.16 0.57 -17.60
N SER A 198 1.24 1.31 -16.48
CA SER A 198 0.22 2.26 -16.06
C SER A 198 0.77 3.66 -15.88
N ASP A 199 -0.13 4.63 -15.75
CA ASP A 199 0.23 5.91 -15.13
C ASP A 199 0.57 5.72 -13.65
N ILE A 200 1.21 6.75 -13.08
CA ILE A 200 1.62 6.79 -11.67
C ILE A 200 0.39 7.17 -10.83
N GLY A 201 -0.08 6.23 -10.01
CA GLY A 201 -1.18 6.42 -9.06
C GLY A 201 -0.72 6.97 -7.71
N GLY A 202 -1.50 7.89 -7.15
CA GLY A 202 -1.17 8.63 -5.93
C GLY A 202 -1.56 10.12 -6.05
N PRO A 203 -1.07 11.00 -5.17
CA PRO A 203 -0.18 10.75 -4.05
C PRO A 203 -0.87 10.02 -2.88
N ILE A 204 -0.11 9.20 -2.16
CA ILE A 204 -0.48 8.73 -0.82
C ILE A 204 0.47 9.42 0.18
N ASN A 205 -0.08 10.25 1.06
CA ASN A 205 0.70 11.02 2.03
C ASN A 205 0.69 10.34 3.40
N PHE A 206 1.84 10.20 4.04
CA PHE A 206 2.01 9.64 5.39
C PHE A 206 2.61 10.68 6.34
N ASN A 207 2.01 10.83 7.52
CA ASN A 207 2.36 11.89 8.49
C ASN A 207 3.51 11.51 9.45
N GLY A 208 3.85 10.23 9.57
CA GLY A 208 4.91 9.76 10.47
C GLY A 208 4.56 9.85 11.96
N LEU A 209 3.28 9.89 12.33
CA LEU A 209 2.88 9.80 13.74
C LEU A 209 2.93 8.31 14.16
N GLY A 210 3.57 8.02 15.30
CA GLY A 210 3.75 6.66 15.83
C GLY A 210 2.46 6.03 16.35
N PRO A 211 2.53 4.80 16.90
CA PRO A 211 1.35 4.06 17.34
C PRO A 211 0.73 4.60 18.62
N ASP A 212 -0.56 4.92 18.56
CA ASP A 212 -1.43 5.04 19.73
C ASP A 212 -2.28 3.76 19.82
N ASN A 213 -2.36 3.17 21.02
CA ASN A 213 -2.95 1.86 21.39
C ASN A 213 -4.18 1.37 20.56
N GLY A 214 -3.98 0.74 19.39
CA GLY A 214 -4.92 -0.27 18.86
C GLY A 214 -5.54 -0.18 17.44
N GLY A 215 -4.98 0.51 16.43
CA GLY A 215 -5.54 0.56 15.04
C GLY A 215 -4.49 0.63 13.92
N CYS A 216 -4.82 0.66 12.61
CA CYS A 216 -3.86 0.56 11.48
C CYS A 216 -3.93 1.69 10.42
N TRP A 217 -2.80 2.12 9.83
CA TRP A 217 -2.74 3.08 8.69
C TRP A 217 -2.63 2.36 7.34
N HIS A 218 -3.60 2.58 6.45
CA HIS A 218 -3.59 2.04 5.10
C HIS A 218 -3.86 3.14 4.05
N GLY A 219 -2.96 3.31 3.09
CA GLY A 219 -3.26 4.05 1.85
C GLY A 219 -3.75 3.12 0.75
N TRP A 220 -4.68 3.58 -0.10
CA TRP A 220 -5.30 2.77 -1.15
C TRP A 220 -5.14 3.38 -2.54
N VAL A 221 -4.70 2.58 -3.51
CA VAL A 221 -4.58 2.97 -4.93
C VAL A 221 -5.07 1.85 -5.83
N ASP A 222 -6.33 1.92 -6.25
CA ASP A 222 -6.90 0.91 -7.13
C ASP A 222 -6.53 1.19 -8.60
N PHE A 223 -6.33 0.14 -9.39
CA PHE A 223 -6.15 0.20 -10.84
C PHE A 223 -7.22 -0.60 -11.57
N TRP A 224 -7.71 -0.13 -12.70
CA TRP A 224 -8.65 -0.89 -13.53
C TRP A 224 -8.47 -0.59 -15.02
N ARG A 225 -8.92 -1.51 -15.87
CA ARG A 225 -9.01 -1.31 -17.33
C ARG A 225 -10.38 -0.76 -17.74
#